data_AF-A0A8I1DJF6-F1
#
_entry.id   AF-A0A8I1DJF6-F1
#
_cell.length_a   1.000
_cell.length_b   1.000
_cell.length_c   1.000
_cell.angle_alpha   90.00
_cell.angle_beta   90.00
_cell.angle_gamma   90.00
#
_symmetry.space_group_name_H-M   'P 1'
#
loop_
_entity.id
_entity.type
_entity.pdbx_description
1 polymer ?
#
loop_
_entity_poly.entity_id
_entity_poly.type
_entity_poly.pdbx_seq_one_letter_code
_entity_poly.pdbx_strand_id
1 'polypeptide(L)'
;MIKGLAITPPILGRISIGKIVEKNGKRLPERDDQFTITSQIQGKDGWVKHPLDEQLRAKAPNQNQKLRTIPVRMIFNDPELNLRAEYTLFDRQTGRPVCIGNGETCQRQSSQGIEQHPCPAPDLCPLAQGGNCKPFGRLHVNLDESDELGTFIFRTTGFNSIRTLAARLSYYHAASNGLVSCLPLQLTLRGKSTTQSYRTPVYYVDLTLRDGVNLQQAIQMAKEIDQQSKASGFNQHALDQMALQCFSNARFEVNAEEGLDLVEEFYTDELVESEQTQPELKSKVKAKPNQGEGFVRDIQQGLQKSVHSVI
;
A
#
# COMPACT_ATOMS: atom_id res chain seq x y z
N MET A 1 25.68 2.49 -17.13
CA MET A 1 24.54 1.81 -16.49
C MET A 1 24.31 0.48 -17.19
N ILE A 2 24.01 -0.59 -16.46
CA ILE A 2 23.63 -1.89 -17.04
C ILE A 2 22.28 -1.68 -17.75
N LYS A 3 22.23 -1.90 -19.05
CA LYS A 3 20.99 -1.78 -19.82
C LYS A 3 20.02 -2.87 -19.35
N GLY A 4 18.78 -2.49 -19.05
CA GLY A 4 17.76 -3.40 -18.53
C GLY A 4 17.87 -3.71 -17.05
N LEU A 5 18.81 -3.12 -16.31
CA LEU A 5 18.76 -3.14 -14.85
C LEU A 5 17.71 -2.12 -14.40
N ALA A 6 16.74 -2.62 -13.66
CA ALA A 6 15.75 -1.82 -12.98
C ALA A 6 16.43 -0.98 -11.90
N ILE A 7 16.16 0.32 -11.91
CA ILE A 7 16.66 1.23 -10.89
C ILE A 7 15.43 1.76 -10.17
N THR A 8 15.21 1.31 -8.94
CA THR A 8 14.14 1.78 -8.06
C THR A 8 14.74 2.49 -6.85
N PRO A 9 13.97 3.35 -6.16
CA PRO A 9 14.40 3.91 -4.89
C PRO A 9 14.85 2.80 -3.93
N PRO A 10 15.94 3.00 -3.15
CA PRO A 10 16.34 2.05 -2.14
C PRO A 10 15.19 1.79 -1.18
N ILE A 11 14.82 0.53 -0.99
CA ILE A 11 13.85 0.15 0.03
C ILE A 11 14.65 0.00 1.33
N LEU A 12 14.12 0.50 2.44
CA LEU A 12 14.65 0.41 3.80
C LEU A 12 13.81 -0.55 4.64
N GLY A 13 12.51 -0.61 4.36
CA GLY A 13 11.57 -1.46 5.07
C GLY A 13 10.21 -1.56 4.39
N ARG A 14 9.31 -2.26 5.05
CA ARG A 14 7.94 -2.54 4.56
C ARG A 14 6.93 -1.95 5.53
N ILE A 15 5.81 -1.50 4.98
CA ILE A 15 4.61 -1.15 5.73
C ILE A 15 3.55 -2.20 5.37
N SER A 16 2.89 -2.78 6.36
CA SER A 16 1.77 -3.70 6.16
C SER A 16 0.57 -3.32 7.04
N ILE A 17 -0.61 -3.80 6.65
CA ILE A 17 -1.88 -3.70 7.41
C ILE A 17 -2.50 -5.07 7.62
N GLY A 18 -1.65 -6.03 7.94
CA GLY A 18 -1.97 -7.44 8.09
C GLY A 18 -0.71 -8.28 8.24
N LYS A 19 -0.94 -9.57 8.48
CA LYS A 19 0.11 -10.57 8.73
C LYS A 19 -0.34 -11.93 8.22
N ILE A 20 0.59 -12.83 8.01
CA ILE A 20 0.29 -14.24 7.73
C ILE A 20 0.18 -14.99 9.07
N VAL A 21 -0.91 -15.73 9.25
CA VAL A 21 -1.16 -16.57 10.42
C VAL A 21 -1.35 -18.02 9.98
N GLU A 22 -0.86 -18.97 10.77
CA GLU A 22 -1.12 -20.38 10.52
C GLU A 22 -2.43 -20.80 11.21
N LYS A 23 -3.39 -21.29 10.42
CA LYS A 23 -4.65 -21.85 10.90
C LYS A 23 -4.84 -23.22 10.26
N ASN A 24 -5.02 -24.26 11.08
CA ASN A 24 -5.19 -25.65 10.63
C ASN A 24 -4.10 -26.15 9.68
N GLY A 25 -2.83 -25.79 9.92
CA GLY A 25 -1.69 -26.18 9.08
C GLY A 25 -1.62 -25.45 7.72
N LYS A 26 -2.46 -24.43 7.50
CA LYS A 26 -2.42 -23.55 6.33
C LYS A 26 -2.01 -22.14 6.75
N ARG A 27 -1.12 -21.52 5.99
CA ARG A 27 -0.76 -20.10 6.12
C ARG A 27 -1.83 -19.26 5.43
N LEU A 28 -2.49 -18.39 6.19
CA LEU A 28 -3.55 -17.52 5.72
C LEU A 28 -3.25 -16.06 6.12
N PRO A 29 -3.41 -15.09 5.22
CA PRO A 29 -3.34 -13.69 5.57
C PRO A 29 -4.53 -13.29 6.46
N GLU A 30 -4.21 -12.54 7.50
CA GLU A 30 -5.13 -11.91 8.42
C GLU A 30 -4.99 -10.39 8.28
N ARG A 31 -6.10 -9.72 7.99
CA ARG A 31 -6.14 -8.25 7.91
C ARG A 31 -6.10 -7.71 9.33
N ASP A 32 -5.18 -6.78 9.58
CA ASP A 32 -5.05 -6.12 10.87
C ASP A 32 -5.70 -4.73 10.84
N ASP A 33 -6.08 -4.23 12.02
CA ASP A 33 -6.62 -2.88 12.19
C ASP A 33 -5.55 -1.85 12.56
N GLN A 34 -4.28 -2.15 12.27
CA GLN A 34 -3.12 -1.31 12.56
C GLN A 34 -2.05 -1.50 11.49
N PHE A 35 -1.19 -0.49 11.34
CA PHE A 35 0.04 -0.62 10.58
C PHE A 35 1.06 -1.46 11.36
N THR A 36 1.93 -2.12 10.61
CA THR A 36 3.20 -2.69 11.11
C THR A 36 4.33 -2.25 10.20
N ILE A 37 5.46 -1.83 10.78
CA ILE A 37 6.67 -1.47 10.02
C ILE A 37 7.75 -2.51 10.28
N THR A 38 8.26 -3.11 9.21
CA THR A 38 9.31 -4.13 9.28
C THR A 38 10.52 -3.73 8.46
N SER A 39 11.68 -4.31 8.77
CA SER A 39 12.85 -4.24 7.90
C SER A 39 12.64 -5.13 6.67
N GLN A 40 13.67 -5.23 5.83
CA GLN A 40 13.73 -6.20 4.72
C GLN A 40 14.34 -7.54 5.13
N ILE A 41 14.52 -7.78 6.43
CA ILE A 41 15.05 -9.05 6.93
C ILE A 41 13.87 -9.93 7.33
N GLN A 42 13.82 -11.12 6.76
CA GLN A 42 12.85 -12.15 7.11
C GLN A 42 13.57 -13.27 7.88
N GLY A 43 13.08 -13.55 9.08
CA GLY A 43 13.50 -14.68 9.90
C GLY A 43 12.51 -15.84 9.81
N LYS A 44 12.74 -16.89 10.61
CA LYS A 44 11.84 -18.06 10.69
C LYS A 44 10.44 -17.69 11.14
N ASP A 45 10.32 -16.69 12.01
CA ASP A 45 9.05 -16.21 12.58
C ASP A 45 8.41 -15.08 11.76
N GLY A 46 8.93 -14.80 10.57
CA GLY A 46 8.46 -13.74 9.68
C GLY A 46 9.36 -12.50 9.64
N TRP A 47 8.80 -11.38 9.22
CA TRP A 47 9.53 -10.12 9.02
C TRP A 47 9.99 -9.50 10.34
N VAL A 48 11.26 -9.12 10.43
CA VAL A 48 11.83 -8.47 11.61
C VAL A 48 11.30 -7.04 11.73
N LYS A 49 10.77 -6.66 12.89
CA LYS A 49 10.26 -5.30 13.14
C LYS A 49 11.34 -4.24 12.95
N HIS A 50 10.97 -3.14 12.30
CA HIS A 50 11.84 -1.98 12.19
C HIS A 50 11.78 -1.15 13.49
N PRO A 51 12.88 -0.55 13.97
CA PRO A 51 12.86 0.31 15.17
C PRO A 51 11.82 1.43 15.12
N LEU A 52 11.52 1.96 13.92
CA LEU A 52 10.48 2.97 13.72
C LEU A 52 9.07 2.48 14.10
N ASP A 53 8.77 1.17 14.04
CA ASP A 53 7.47 0.63 14.46
C ASP A 53 7.20 0.95 15.93
N GLU A 54 8.18 0.66 16.80
CA GLU A 54 8.08 0.92 18.23
C GLU A 54 8.09 2.41 18.55
N GLN A 55 8.99 3.18 17.90
CA GLN A 55 9.07 4.63 18.11
C GLN A 55 7.76 5.35 17.74
N LEU A 56 7.13 4.98 16.64
CA LEU A 56 5.87 5.59 16.23
C LEU A 56 4.71 5.16 17.12
N ARG A 57 4.68 3.91 17.61
CA ARG A 57 3.69 3.44 18.59
C ARG A 57 3.81 4.17 19.92
N ALA A 58 5.03 4.41 20.39
CA ALA A 58 5.27 5.16 21.62
C ALA A 58 4.75 6.60 21.55
N LYS A 59 4.75 7.20 20.34
CA LYS A 59 4.21 8.53 20.07
C LYS A 59 2.71 8.53 19.75
N ALA A 60 2.10 7.35 19.56
CA ALA A 60 0.69 7.27 19.19
C ALA A 60 -0.19 7.67 20.39
N PRO A 61 -1.21 8.53 20.17
CA PRO A 61 -2.05 9.05 21.27
C PRO A 61 -3.01 8.00 21.87
N ASN A 62 -3.00 6.75 21.38
CA ASN A 62 -3.99 5.74 21.72
C ASN A 62 -3.54 4.86 22.89
N GLN A 63 -4.44 4.62 23.87
CA GLN A 63 -4.20 3.76 25.04
C GLN A 63 -3.82 2.30 24.69
N ASN A 64 -4.18 1.82 23.50
CA ASN A 64 -3.91 0.44 23.04
C ASN A 64 -2.64 0.30 22.19
N GLN A 65 -1.81 1.34 22.04
CA GLN A 65 -0.56 1.33 21.24
C GLN A 65 -0.72 0.87 19.77
N LYS A 66 -1.96 0.91 19.24
CA LYS A 66 -2.23 0.60 17.83
C LYS A 66 -1.79 1.75 16.94
N LEU A 67 -0.88 1.45 16.02
CA LEU A 67 -0.39 2.40 15.02
C LEU A 67 -1.45 2.56 13.92
N ARG A 68 -2.22 3.65 13.97
CA ARG A 68 -3.29 3.93 12.98
C ARG A 68 -2.92 5.02 11.97
N THR A 69 -1.84 5.76 12.25
CA THR A 69 -1.31 6.81 11.41
C THR A 69 0.20 6.70 11.33
N ILE A 70 0.78 7.01 10.17
CA ILE A 70 2.23 7.06 9.96
C ILE A 70 2.55 8.36 9.23
N PRO A 71 3.29 9.31 9.81
CA PRO A 71 3.80 10.47 9.09
C PRO A 71 4.66 10.01 7.91
N VAL A 72 4.40 10.54 6.72
CA VAL A 72 5.14 10.18 5.50
C VAL A 72 5.55 11.42 4.72
N ARG A 73 6.63 11.29 3.95
CA ARG A 73 7.00 12.23 2.89
C ARG A 73 7.00 11.49 1.55
N MET A 74 6.46 12.13 0.51
CA MET A 74 6.64 11.61 -0.86
C MET A 74 8.02 12.01 -1.35
N ILE A 75 8.68 11.14 -2.11
CA ILE A 75 10.04 11.43 -2.61
C ILE A 75 9.97 12.21 -3.92
N PHE A 76 8.96 11.90 -4.72
CA PHE A 76 8.77 12.51 -6.04
C PHE A 76 7.55 13.42 -6.01
N ASN A 77 7.53 14.42 -6.88
CA ASN A 77 6.33 15.23 -7.10
C ASN A 77 5.34 14.54 -8.03
N ASP A 78 5.83 13.74 -8.98
CA ASP A 78 4.97 12.91 -9.83
C ASP A 78 4.27 11.80 -9.01
N PRO A 79 2.92 11.74 -8.99
CA PRO A 79 2.15 10.69 -8.34
C PRO A 79 2.55 9.26 -8.75
N GLU A 80 2.83 9.01 -10.04
CA GLU A 80 3.08 7.67 -10.56
C GLU A 80 4.45 7.11 -10.14
N LEU A 81 5.41 7.99 -9.82
CA LEU A 81 6.72 7.61 -9.28
C LEU A 81 6.61 7.14 -7.82
N ASN A 82 5.61 7.64 -7.07
CA ASN A 82 5.37 7.23 -5.68
C ASN A 82 4.45 6.02 -5.61
N LEU A 83 3.32 6.01 -6.34
CA LEU A 83 2.35 4.92 -6.37
C LEU A 83 2.26 4.30 -7.77
N ARG A 84 2.79 3.08 -7.90
CA ARG A 84 2.58 2.27 -9.11
C ARG A 84 1.41 1.34 -8.89
N ALA A 85 0.33 1.51 -9.66
CA ALA A 85 -0.86 0.68 -9.62
C ALA A 85 -1.11 0.06 -10.99
N GLU A 86 -0.98 -1.26 -11.08
CA GLU A 86 -1.08 -2.01 -12.34
C GLU A 86 -1.93 -3.27 -12.11
N TYR A 87 -2.53 -3.82 -13.16
CA TYR A 87 -3.07 -5.17 -13.14
C TYR A 87 -1.94 -6.17 -13.31
N THR A 88 -1.76 -7.04 -12.34
CA THR A 88 -0.66 -8.01 -12.34
C THR A 88 -1.19 -9.43 -12.23
N LEU A 89 -0.58 -10.33 -13.02
CA LEU A 89 -0.70 -11.77 -12.92
C LEU A 89 0.66 -12.32 -12.50
N PHE A 90 0.71 -13.06 -11.39
CA PHE A 90 1.92 -13.74 -10.94
C PHE A 90 1.88 -15.23 -11.26
N ASP A 91 3.05 -15.79 -11.55
CA ASP A 91 3.25 -17.23 -11.57
C ASP A 91 3.32 -17.72 -10.11
N ARG A 92 2.43 -18.63 -9.75
CA ARG A 92 2.29 -19.09 -8.37
C ARG A 92 3.46 -19.93 -7.87
N GLN A 93 4.22 -20.55 -8.77
CA GLN A 93 5.36 -21.41 -8.41
C GLN A 93 6.63 -20.60 -8.21
N THR A 94 6.80 -19.53 -8.99
CA THR A 94 8.04 -18.75 -9.03
C THR A 94 7.93 -17.38 -8.37
N GLY A 95 6.72 -16.90 -8.07
CA GLY A 95 6.52 -15.56 -7.52
C GLY A 95 6.69 -14.42 -8.53
N ARG A 96 6.97 -14.74 -9.80
CA ARG A 96 7.34 -13.74 -10.82
C ARG A 96 6.12 -13.22 -11.57
N PRO A 97 6.06 -11.94 -11.94
CA PRO A 97 4.98 -11.41 -12.74
C PRO A 97 5.04 -12.00 -14.17
N VAL A 98 3.95 -12.64 -14.59
CA VAL A 98 3.77 -13.17 -15.95
C VAL A 98 3.20 -12.11 -16.88
N CYS A 99 2.30 -11.27 -16.37
CA CYS A 99 1.63 -10.22 -17.13
C CYS A 99 1.42 -8.99 -16.25
N ILE A 100 1.73 -7.81 -16.78
CA ILE A 100 1.52 -6.53 -16.12
C ILE A 100 0.83 -5.60 -17.12
N GLY A 101 -0.32 -5.04 -16.75
CA GLY A 101 -1.10 -4.19 -17.65
C GLY A 101 -1.78 -3.03 -16.95
N ASN A 102 -2.24 -2.07 -17.75
CA ASN A 102 -2.93 -0.86 -17.27
C ASN A 102 -4.43 -0.86 -17.58
N GLY A 103 -4.97 -1.96 -18.13
CA GLY A 103 -6.37 -2.04 -18.57
C GLY A 103 -6.60 -1.55 -20.01
N GLU A 104 -5.54 -1.21 -20.73
CA GLU A 104 -5.56 -0.95 -22.17
C GLU A 104 -4.50 -1.78 -22.91
N THR A 105 -3.28 -1.81 -22.38
CA THR A 105 -2.16 -2.63 -22.85
C THR A 105 -1.52 -3.39 -21.70
N CYS A 106 -0.91 -4.53 -22.00
CA CYS A 106 -0.11 -5.29 -21.05
C CYS A 106 1.20 -5.74 -21.68
N GLN A 107 2.21 -5.87 -20.85
CA GLN A 107 3.44 -6.58 -21.16
C GLN A 107 3.34 -7.98 -20.57
N ARG A 108 3.72 -8.98 -21.36
CA ARG A 108 3.65 -10.40 -20.99
C ARG A 108 5.00 -11.06 -21.17
N GLN A 109 5.42 -11.84 -20.17
CA GLN A 109 6.60 -12.68 -20.28
C GLN A 109 6.25 -13.93 -21.12
N SER A 110 6.97 -14.12 -22.22
CA SER A 110 6.91 -15.29 -23.09
C SER A 110 8.26 -15.99 -23.15
N SER A 111 8.32 -17.14 -23.83
CA SER A 111 9.59 -17.83 -24.13
C SER A 111 10.52 -17.02 -25.05
N GLN A 112 10.01 -16.02 -25.77
CA GLN A 112 10.78 -15.15 -26.68
C GLN A 112 11.16 -13.81 -26.03
N GLY A 113 10.79 -13.58 -24.77
CA GLY A 113 11.02 -12.33 -24.04
C GLY A 113 9.73 -11.62 -23.67
N ILE A 114 9.81 -10.31 -23.48
CA ILE A 114 8.65 -9.49 -23.10
C ILE A 114 7.91 -9.05 -24.36
N GLU A 115 6.64 -9.42 -24.46
CA GLU A 115 5.75 -9.07 -25.57
C GLU A 115 4.69 -8.06 -25.12
N GLN A 116 4.24 -7.19 -26.03
CA GLN A 116 3.15 -6.25 -25.77
C GLN A 116 1.84 -6.75 -26.39
N HIS A 117 0.77 -6.74 -25.60
CA HIS A 117 -0.57 -7.22 -25.98
C HIS A 117 -1.65 -6.22 -25.55
N PRO A 118 -2.84 -6.21 -26.18
CA PRO A 118 -4.01 -5.52 -25.65
C PRO A 118 -4.41 -6.10 -24.28
N CYS A 119 -4.85 -5.25 -23.35
CA CYS A 119 -5.32 -5.64 -22.02
C CYS A 119 -6.76 -5.16 -21.85
N PRO A 120 -7.79 -5.99 -22.03
CA PRO A 120 -9.19 -5.56 -21.94
C PRO A 120 -9.70 -5.44 -20.49
N ALA A 121 -8.80 -5.09 -19.55
CA ALA A 121 -8.97 -5.20 -18.10
C ALA A 121 -9.27 -6.65 -17.61
N PRO A 122 -9.21 -6.93 -16.29
CA PRO A 122 -9.42 -8.28 -15.77
C PRO A 122 -10.76 -8.92 -16.15
N ASP A 123 -11.84 -8.14 -16.22
CA ASP A 123 -13.19 -8.68 -16.45
C ASP A 123 -13.36 -9.39 -17.81
N LEU A 124 -12.56 -9.00 -18.81
CA LEU A 124 -12.63 -9.53 -20.17
C LEU A 124 -11.36 -10.26 -20.59
N CYS A 125 -10.37 -10.37 -19.70
CA CYS A 125 -9.09 -11.00 -20.02
C CYS A 125 -9.13 -12.51 -19.72
N PRO A 126 -8.87 -13.39 -20.71
CA PRO A 126 -8.86 -14.84 -20.47
C PRO A 126 -7.84 -15.28 -19.41
N LEU A 127 -6.72 -14.56 -19.28
CA LEU A 127 -5.71 -14.83 -18.26
C LEU A 127 -6.10 -14.37 -16.85
N ALA A 128 -7.15 -13.55 -16.73
CA ALA A 128 -7.66 -13.06 -15.46
C ALA A 128 -8.77 -13.95 -14.89
N GLN A 129 -9.19 -15.00 -15.61
CA GLN A 129 -10.19 -15.97 -15.13
C GLN A 129 -9.81 -16.50 -13.75
N GLY A 130 -10.81 -16.70 -12.88
CA GLY A 130 -10.59 -17.09 -11.48
C GLY A 130 -9.99 -15.97 -10.61
N GLY A 131 -9.98 -14.72 -11.07
CA GLY A 131 -9.36 -13.61 -10.34
C GLY A 131 -7.84 -13.67 -10.35
N ASN A 132 -7.24 -14.31 -11.36
CA ASN A 132 -5.81 -14.54 -11.40
C ASN A 132 -4.98 -13.26 -11.65
N CYS A 133 -5.59 -12.27 -12.31
CA CYS A 133 -5.02 -10.96 -12.54
C CYS A 133 -5.78 -9.93 -11.70
N LYS A 134 -5.08 -9.22 -10.81
CA LYS A 134 -5.70 -8.27 -9.86
C LYS A 134 -4.96 -6.94 -9.87
N PRO A 135 -5.60 -5.82 -9.48
CA PRO A 135 -4.88 -4.58 -9.25
C PRO A 135 -3.84 -4.76 -8.13
N PHE A 136 -2.63 -4.27 -8.36
CA PHE A 136 -1.50 -4.36 -7.46
C PHE A 136 -0.86 -2.98 -7.31
N GLY A 137 -0.99 -2.39 -6.13
CA GLY A 137 -0.41 -1.11 -5.76
C GLY A 137 0.90 -1.29 -5.02
N ARG A 138 1.93 -0.53 -5.43
CA ARG A 138 3.21 -0.38 -4.73
C ARG A 138 3.42 1.10 -4.47
N LEU A 139 3.23 1.49 -3.22
CA LEU A 139 3.45 2.85 -2.74
C LEU A 139 4.83 2.92 -2.07
N HIS A 140 5.69 3.80 -2.56
CA HIS A 140 6.95 4.17 -1.93
C HIS A 140 6.78 5.48 -1.16
N VAL A 141 7.16 5.48 0.12
CA VAL A 141 7.13 6.66 0.99
C VAL A 141 8.41 6.75 1.79
N ASN A 142 8.82 7.95 2.19
CA ASN A 142 9.91 8.14 3.13
C ASN A 142 9.35 8.34 4.56
N LEU A 143 9.96 7.66 5.54
CA LEU A 143 9.61 7.74 6.97
C LEU A 143 10.74 8.32 7.82
N ASP A 144 11.94 8.37 7.27
CA ASP A 144 13.18 8.62 8.01
C ASP A 144 13.84 9.88 7.44
N GLU A 145 13.96 10.90 8.29
CA GLU A 145 14.61 12.16 7.94
C GLU A 145 16.14 11.99 7.83
N SER A 146 16.72 10.90 8.35
CA SER A 146 18.15 10.62 8.26
C SER A 146 18.59 10.03 6.90
N ASP A 147 17.66 9.42 6.16
CA ASP A 147 17.88 8.97 4.78
C ASP A 147 16.75 9.51 3.89
N GLU A 148 17.02 10.65 3.26
CA GLU A 148 16.03 11.37 2.47
C GLU A 148 15.58 10.65 1.18
N LEU A 149 16.39 9.71 0.66
CA LEU A 149 16.11 9.01 -0.60
C LEU A 149 15.70 7.56 -0.39
N GLY A 150 15.84 7.04 0.84
CA GLY A 150 15.34 5.73 1.22
C GLY A 150 13.81 5.66 1.36
N THR A 151 13.24 4.52 0.98
CA THR A 151 11.80 4.28 0.96
C THR A 151 11.35 3.15 1.87
N PHE A 152 10.17 3.30 2.44
CA PHE A 152 9.36 2.20 2.92
C PHE A 152 8.30 1.88 1.87
N ILE A 153 8.12 0.59 1.58
CA ILE A 153 7.16 0.14 0.58
C ILE A 153 5.88 -0.38 1.24
N PHE A 154 4.74 0.13 0.80
CA PHE A 154 3.42 -0.42 1.09
C PHE A 154 2.88 -1.11 -0.17
N ARG A 155 2.71 -2.44 -0.09
CA ARG A 155 2.17 -3.27 -1.17
C ARG A 155 0.74 -3.66 -0.85
N THR A 156 -0.15 -3.59 -1.83
CA THR A 156 -1.56 -3.93 -1.60
C THR A 156 -2.28 -4.38 -2.87
N THR A 157 -3.19 -5.34 -2.72
CA THR A 157 -4.21 -5.70 -3.73
C THR A 157 -5.57 -5.06 -3.43
N GLY A 158 -5.67 -4.30 -2.33
CA GLY A 158 -6.91 -3.74 -1.85
C GLY A 158 -7.39 -2.56 -2.71
N PHE A 159 -8.45 -2.78 -3.49
CA PHE A 159 -9.03 -1.75 -4.36
C PHE A 159 -9.31 -0.41 -3.64
N ASN A 160 -9.82 -0.44 -2.41
CA ASN A 160 -10.08 0.79 -1.65
C ASN A 160 -8.80 1.58 -1.34
N SER A 161 -7.72 0.89 -0.95
CA SER A 161 -6.42 1.55 -0.71
C SER A 161 -5.87 2.13 -2.01
N ILE A 162 -5.81 1.33 -3.08
CA ILE A 162 -5.25 1.78 -4.38
C ILE A 162 -5.99 3.00 -4.90
N ARG A 163 -7.33 2.93 -4.98
CA ARG A 163 -8.16 4.02 -5.49
C ARG A 163 -7.98 5.29 -4.67
N THR A 164 -8.04 5.18 -3.34
CA THR A 164 -7.96 6.35 -2.47
C THR A 164 -6.56 6.97 -2.50
N LEU A 165 -5.50 6.17 -2.45
CA LEU A 165 -4.12 6.66 -2.55
C LEU A 165 -3.87 7.37 -3.88
N ALA A 166 -4.27 6.77 -5.00
CA ALA A 166 -4.14 7.36 -6.33
C ALA A 166 -4.87 8.71 -6.42
N ALA A 167 -6.15 8.74 -6.01
CA ALA A 167 -6.92 9.98 -6.02
C ALA A 167 -6.29 11.07 -5.14
N ARG A 168 -5.85 10.73 -3.92
CA ARG A 168 -5.22 11.69 -3.00
C ARG A 168 -3.92 12.25 -3.56
N LEU A 169 -3.05 11.39 -4.10
CA LEU A 169 -1.80 11.84 -4.73
C LEU A 169 -2.07 12.78 -5.91
N SER A 170 -2.97 12.42 -6.82
CA SER A 170 -3.33 13.27 -7.96
C SER A 170 -3.93 14.61 -7.53
N TYR A 171 -4.81 14.60 -6.52
CA TYR A 171 -5.43 15.83 -6.03
C TYR A 171 -4.45 16.72 -5.28
N TYR A 172 -3.58 16.16 -4.45
CA TYR A 172 -2.53 16.91 -3.78
C TYR A 172 -1.52 17.47 -4.77
N HIS A 173 -1.17 16.72 -5.82
CA HIS A 173 -0.33 17.22 -6.90
C HIS A 173 -0.94 18.44 -7.57
N ALA A 174 -2.21 18.35 -8.01
CA ALA A 174 -2.90 19.47 -8.63
C ALA A 174 -3.07 20.67 -7.68
N ALA A 175 -3.49 20.44 -6.44
CA ALA A 175 -3.78 21.49 -5.48
C ALA A 175 -2.53 22.24 -4.99
N SER A 176 -1.38 21.55 -4.91
CA SER A 176 -0.11 22.14 -4.46
C SER A 176 0.74 22.72 -5.59
N ASN A 177 0.26 22.66 -6.84
CA ASN A 177 1.03 23.00 -8.04
C ASN A 177 2.32 22.16 -8.16
N GLY A 178 2.18 20.85 -7.93
CA GLY A 178 3.25 19.88 -8.07
C GLY A 178 4.26 19.87 -6.94
N LEU A 179 3.88 20.22 -5.70
CA LEU A 179 4.78 20.22 -4.53
C LEU A 179 4.45 19.09 -3.54
N VAL A 180 4.07 17.91 -4.06
CA VAL A 180 3.64 16.77 -3.23
C VAL A 180 4.73 16.31 -2.27
N SER A 181 6.01 16.31 -2.68
CA SER A 181 7.13 15.92 -1.82
C SER A 181 7.34 16.86 -0.63
N CYS A 182 6.79 18.08 -0.71
CA CYS A 182 6.90 19.11 0.32
C CYS A 182 5.63 19.18 1.21
N LEU A 183 4.57 18.42 0.91
CA LEU A 183 3.36 18.44 1.72
C LEU A 183 3.55 17.64 3.04
N PRO A 184 3.02 18.14 4.17
CA PRO A 184 3.02 17.40 5.43
C PRO A 184 1.94 16.31 5.40
N LEU A 185 2.31 15.13 4.93
CA LEU A 185 1.39 14.00 4.73
C LEU A 185 1.52 12.93 5.82
N GLN A 186 0.48 12.09 5.92
CA GLN A 186 0.47 10.87 6.72
C GLN A 186 -0.38 9.78 6.05
N LEU A 187 0.00 8.53 6.24
CA LEU A 187 -0.88 7.39 5.96
C LEU A 187 -1.83 7.22 7.12
N THR A 188 -3.12 7.04 6.83
CA THR A 188 -4.17 6.89 7.84
C THR A 188 -4.98 5.64 7.54
N LEU A 189 -5.19 4.79 8.54
CA LEU A 189 -6.12 3.67 8.43
C LEU A 189 -7.56 4.14 8.54
N ARG A 190 -8.37 3.76 7.54
CA ARG A 190 -9.82 4.03 7.50
C ARG A 190 -10.57 2.71 7.52
N GLY A 191 -11.62 2.64 8.33
CA GLY A 191 -12.54 1.49 8.37
C GLY A 191 -13.73 1.69 7.44
N LYS A 192 -14.12 0.64 6.70
CA LYS A 192 -15.35 0.58 5.92
C LYS A 192 -15.93 -0.83 5.99
N SER A 193 -17.26 -0.93 6.08
CA SER A 193 -17.97 -2.20 5.85
C SER A 193 -18.61 -2.18 4.46
N THR A 194 -18.51 -3.30 3.74
CA THR A 194 -19.14 -3.51 2.43
C THR A 194 -19.98 -4.80 2.45
N THR A 195 -20.89 -4.94 1.48
CA THR A 195 -21.63 -6.21 1.28
C THR A 195 -20.68 -7.38 1.01
N GLN A 196 -19.62 -7.15 0.22
CA GLN A 196 -18.58 -8.15 -0.07
C GLN A 196 -17.79 -8.58 1.18
N SER A 197 -17.70 -7.71 2.19
CA SER A 197 -17.09 -8.06 3.48
C SER A 197 -18.07 -8.72 4.47
N TYR A 198 -19.27 -9.12 4.03
CA TYR A 198 -20.33 -9.60 4.91
C TYR A 198 -20.64 -8.63 6.08
N ARG A 199 -20.53 -7.32 5.80
CA ARG A 199 -20.66 -6.22 6.78
C ARG A 199 -19.63 -6.23 7.92
N THR A 200 -18.60 -7.07 7.85
CA THR A 200 -17.45 -6.98 8.75
C THR A 200 -16.62 -5.73 8.44
N PRO A 201 -16.05 -5.05 9.46
CA PRO A 201 -15.18 -3.91 9.22
C PRO A 201 -13.91 -4.31 8.48
N VAL A 202 -13.60 -3.62 7.38
CA VAL A 202 -12.35 -3.78 6.63
C VAL A 202 -11.58 -2.46 6.66
N TYR A 203 -10.27 -2.56 6.88
CA TYR A 203 -9.38 -1.41 6.89
C TYR A 203 -8.71 -1.22 5.54
N TYR A 204 -8.54 0.03 5.15
CA TYR A 204 -7.78 0.44 3.97
C TYR A 204 -6.91 1.65 4.31
N VAL A 205 -5.88 1.86 3.49
CA VAL A 205 -4.93 2.97 3.67
C VAL A 205 -5.40 4.18 2.87
N ASP A 206 -5.47 5.32 3.54
CA ASP A 206 -5.73 6.65 2.96
C ASP A 206 -4.47 7.52 3.13
N LEU A 207 -4.32 8.53 2.26
CA LEU A 207 -3.26 9.53 2.36
C LEU A 207 -3.92 10.86 2.73
N THR A 208 -3.53 11.41 3.88
CA THR A 208 -4.11 12.64 4.42
C THR A 208 -3.02 13.64 4.79
N LEU A 209 -3.42 14.89 5.04
CA LEU A 209 -2.55 15.84 5.72
C LEU A 209 -2.30 15.39 7.16
N ARG A 210 -1.22 15.90 7.77
CA ARG A 210 -0.97 15.73 9.21
C ARG A 210 -2.09 16.33 10.04
N ASP A 211 -2.35 15.71 11.19
CA ASP A 211 -3.39 16.17 12.12
C ASP A 211 -3.18 17.65 12.48
N GLY A 212 -4.27 18.44 12.46
CA GLY A 212 -4.23 19.88 12.77
C GLY A 212 -3.77 20.79 11.63
N VAL A 213 -3.39 20.23 10.47
CA VAL A 213 -2.98 21.03 9.29
C VAL A 213 -4.08 21.03 8.25
N ASN A 214 -4.59 22.20 7.88
CA ASN A 214 -5.53 22.35 6.77
C ASN A 214 -4.81 22.49 5.42
N LEU A 215 -5.55 22.37 4.31
CA LEU A 215 -4.96 22.39 2.97
C LEU A 215 -4.24 23.70 2.63
N GLN A 216 -4.79 24.84 3.05
CA GLN A 216 -4.18 26.14 2.79
C GLN A 216 -2.83 26.28 3.50
N GLN A 217 -2.78 25.91 4.79
CA GLN A 217 -1.55 25.88 5.58
C GLN A 217 -0.54 24.89 4.98
N ALA A 218 -0.98 23.70 4.59
CA ALA A 218 -0.12 22.69 3.98
C ALA A 218 0.53 23.19 2.67
N ILE A 219 -0.22 23.89 1.82
CA ILE A 219 0.31 24.48 0.58
C ILE A 219 1.32 25.59 0.90
N GLN A 220 1.05 26.41 1.92
CA GLN A 220 1.98 27.46 2.33
C GLN A 220 3.31 26.86 2.85
N MET A 221 3.23 25.86 3.72
CA MET A 221 4.40 25.12 4.20
C MET A 221 5.18 24.47 3.05
N ALA A 222 4.49 23.86 2.10
CA ALA A 222 5.13 23.22 0.96
C ALA A 222 5.90 24.22 0.08
N LYS A 223 5.38 25.44 -0.11
CA LYS A 223 6.10 26.51 -0.83
C LYS A 223 7.36 26.97 -0.09
N GLU A 224 7.29 27.10 1.23
CA GLU A 224 8.44 27.48 2.06
C GLU A 224 9.54 26.41 2.01
N ILE A 225 9.16 25.14 2.14
CA ILE A 225 10.07 23.99 2.03
C ILE A 225 10.70 23.94 0.63
N ASP A 226 9.92 24.10 -0.45
CA ASP A 226 10.43 24.11 -1.81
C ASP A 226 11.43 25.26 -2.05
N GLN A 227 11.13 26.46 -1.56
CA GLN A 227 12.03 27.62 -1.67
C GLN A 227 13.34 27.39 -0.92
N GLN A 228 13.27 26.88 0.31
CA GLN A 228 14.45 26.56 1.12
C GLN A 228 15.29 25.46 0.45
N SER A 229 14.63 24.41 -0.03
CA SER A 229 15.29 23.27 -0.69
C SER A 229 16.04 23.72 -1.95
N LYS A 230 15.40 24.56 -2.77
CA LYS A 230 16.04 25.16 -3.95
C LYS A 230 17.22 26.06 -3.59
N ALA A 231 17.10 26.84 -2.51
CA ALA A 231 18.19 27.68 -2.03
C ALA A 231 19.40 26.85 -1.57
N SER A 232 19.17 25.65 -1.03
CA SER A 232 20.21 24.67 -0.68
C SER A 232 20.73 23.86 -1.87
N GLY A 233 20.18 24.06 -3.08
CA GLY A 233 20.61 23.38 -4.30
C GLY A 233 19.93 22.03 -4.56
N PHE A 234 18.89 21.66 -3.81
CA PHE A 234 18.13 20.44 -4.05
C PHE A 234 17.31 20.56 -5.34
N ASN A 235 17.48 19.61 -6.26
CA ASN A 235 16.82 19.62 -7.56
C ASN A 235 15.80 18.49 -7.69
N GLN A 236 14.60 18.75 -7.17
CA GLN A 236 13.48 17.83 -7.23
C GLN A 236 13.08 17.48 -8.67
N HIS A 237 13.13 18.43 -9.59
CA HIS A 237 12.75 18.17 -10.99
C HIS A 237 13.72 17.17 -11.66
N ALA A 238 15.02 17.34 -11.47
CA ALA A 238 16.01 16.40 -12.00
C ALA A 238 15.89 15.02 -11.34
N LEU A 239 15.56 14.98 -10.04
CA LEU A 239 15.30 13.73 -9.32
C LEU A 239 14.12 12.96 -9.93
N ASP A 240 12.98 13.63 -10.16
CA ASP A 240 11.80 13.02 -10.79
C ASP A 240 12.10 12.53 -12.21
N GLN A 241 12.81 13.32 -13.02
CA GLN A 241 13.19 12.93 -14.38
C GLN A 241 14.11 11.70 -14.38
N MET A 242 15.08 11.64 -13.46
CA MET A 242 15.96 10.49 -13.34
C MET A 242 15.19 9.24 -12.90
N ALA A 243 14.29 9.38 -11.91
CA ALA A 243 13.45 8.29 -11.46
C ALA A 243 12.54 7.75 -12.57
N LEU A 244 11.92 8.62 -13.38
CA LEU A 244 11.10 8.22 -14.51
C LEU A 244 11.88 7.36 -15.52
N GLN A 245 13.11 7.77 -15.86
CA GLN A 245 14.00 6.99 -16.72
C GLN A 245 14.39 5.65 -16.10
N CYS A 246 14.69 5.65 -14.81
CA CYS A 246 15.06 4.46 -14.05
C CYS A 246 13.92 3.43 -13.96
N PHE A 247 12.68 3.88 -13.73
CA PHE A 247 11.50 3.03 -13.67
C PHE A 247 11.09 2.44 -15.02
N SER A 248 11.41 3.09 -16.14
CA SER A 248 11.12 2.55 -17.48
C SER A 248 11.75 1.16 -17.69
N ASN A 249 12.86 0.86 -17.02
CA ASN A 249 13.55 -0.43 -17.05
C ASN A 249 13.04 -1.44 -16.00
N ALA A 250 12.16 -1.03 -15.08
CA ALA A 250 11.85 -1.74 -13.84
C ALA A 250 10.50 -2.49 -13.82
N ARG A 251 9.85 -2.70 -14.97
CA ARG A 251 8.44 -3.18 -14.99
C ARG A 251 8.26 -4.60 -14.48
N PHE A 252 9.13 -5.55 -14.84
CA PHE A 252 9.02 -6.96 -14.40
C PHE A 252 9.79 -7.28 -13.11
N GLU A 253 10.39 -6.28 -12.47
CA GLU A 253 11.23 -6.56 -11.31
C GLU A 253 10.37 -6.79 -10.06
N VAL A 254 10.26 -8.05 -9.70
CA VAL A 254 9.96 -8.51 -8.35
C VAL A 254 11.06 -9.49 -8.00
N ASN A 255 11.79 -9.22 -6.92
CA ASN A 255 12.77 -10.18 -6.40
C ASN A 255 12.05 -11.52 -6.20
N ALA A 256 12.60 -12.62 -6.74
CA ALA A 256 11.93 -13.92 -6.75
C ALA A 256 11.55 -14.40 -5.34
N GLU A 257 12.35 -14.08 -4.32
CA GLU A 257 12.05 -14.40 -2.92
C GLU A 257 10.91 -13.53 -2.36
N GLU A 258 10.90 -12.22 -2.65
CA GLU A 258 9.76 -11.37 -2.30
C GLU A 258 8.49 -11.76 -3.07
N GLY A 259 8.64 -12.30 -4.28
CA GLY A 259 7.55 -12.71 -5.15
C GLY A 259 6.72 -13.85 -4.59
N LEU A 260 7.34 -14.82 -3.91
CA LEU A 260 6.64 -15.96 -3.33
C LEU A 260 5.75 -15.54 -2.15
N ASP A 261 6.28 -14.72 -1.24
CA ASP A 261 5.48 -14.12 -0.16
C ASP A 261 4.33 -13.27 -0.71
N LEU A 262 4.56 -12.55 -1.80
CA LEU A 262 3.53 -11.76 -2.46
C LEU A 262 2.43 -12.64 -3.04
N VAL A 263 2.78 -13.76 -3.69
CA VAL A 263 1.82 -14.72 -4.25
C VAL A 263 0.90 -15.28 -3.16
N GLU A 264 1.43 -15.61 -1.98
CA GLU A 264 0.63 -16.10 -0.86
C GLU A 264 -0.45 -15.08 -0.45
N GLU A 265 -0.12 -13.78 -0.36
CA GLU A 265 -1.11 -12.72 -0.07
C GLU A 265 -2.06 -12.45 -1.26
N PHE A 266 -1.56 -12.60 -2.49
CA PHE A 266 -2.25 -12.23 -3.73
C PHE A 266 -3.40 -13.18 -4.11
N TYR A 267 -3.23 -14.50 -3.92
CA TYR A 267 -4.17 -15.54 -4.38
C TYR A 267 -5.13 -16.09 -3.32
N THR A 268 -5.16 -15.48 -2.14
CA THR A 268 -5.89 -16.05 -1.01
C THR A 268 -7.41 -16.17 -1.15
N ASP A 269 -8.04 -15.36 -2.01
CA ASP A 269 -9.50 -15.36 -2.16
C ASP A 269 -10.04 -16.75 -2.62
N GLU A 270 -9.24 -17.54 -3.36
CA GLU A 270 -9.62 -18.90 -3.77
C GLU A 270 -9.63 -19.91 -2.60
N LEU A 271 -8.81 -19.69 -1.57
CA LEU A 271 -8.77 -20.55 -0.38
C LEU A 271 -9.99 -20.33 0.51
N VAL A 272 -10.52 -19.11 0.55
CA VAL A 272 -11.70 -18.76 1.36
C VAL A 272 -13.00 -19.24 0.68
N GLU A 273 -13.07 -19.23 -0.65
CA GLU A 273 -14.23 -19.76 -1.38
C GLU A 273 -14.31 -21.30 -1.34
N SER A 274 -13.16 -21.99 -1.34
CA SER A 274 -13.09 -23.46 -1.34
C SER A 274 -13.41 -24.10 0.03
N GLU A 275 -13.19 -23.40 1.15
CA GLU A 275 -13.59 -23.90 2.48
C GLU A 275 -15.06 -23.60 2.83
N GLN A 276 -15.71 -22.64 2.16
CA GLN A 276 -17.12 -22.30 2.42
C GLN A 276 -18.13 -23.18 1.65
N THR A 277 -17.66 -24.05 0.75
CA THR A 277 -18.51 -24.97 -0.03
C THR A 277 -18.68 -26.36 0.59
N GLN A 278 -18.09 -26.66 1.76
CA GLN A 278 -18.36 -27.92 2.49
C GLN A 278 -19.42 -27.72 3.58
N PRO A 279 -20.65 -28.27 3.43
CA PRO A 279 -21.63 -28.26 4.51
C PRO A 279 -21.34 -29.42 5.47
N GLU A 280 -20.47 -29.19 6.46
CA GLU A 280 -20.44 -30.09 7.62
C GLU A 280 -21.62 -29.79 8.55
N LEU A 281 -22.63 -30.65 8.45
CA LEU A 281 -23.69 -30.80 9.44
C LEU A 281 -23.07 -31.20 10.80
N LYS A 282 -23.00 -30.29 11.78
CA LYS A 282 -23.59 -30.48 13.14
C LYS A 282 -23.26 -29.38 14.17
N SER A 283 -24.34 -29.01 14.85
CA SER A 283 -24.48 -28.52 16.24
C SER A 283 -24.18 -27.04 16.57
N LYS A 284 -25.27 -26.38 16.99
CA LYS A 284 -25.35 -25.02 17.53
C LYS A 284 -24.44 -24.85 18.75
N VAL A 285 -23.43 -23.99 18.66
CA VAL A 285 -22.82 -23.33 19.83
C VAL A 285 -22.93 -21.82 19.63
N LYS A 286 -23.61 -21.17 20.57
CA LYS A 286 -23.87 -19.72 20.60
C LYS A 286 -22.57 -18.92 20.48
N ALA A 287 -22.48 -18.06 19.46
CA ALA A 287 -21.47 -17.01 19.40
C ALA A 287 -21.78 -15.96 20.50
N LYS A 288 -20.84 -15.74 21.42
CA LYS A 288 -20.89 -14.64 22.40
C LYS A 288 -20.60 -13.30 21.69
N PRO A 289 -21.45 -12.28 21.82
CA PRO A 289 -21.17 -10.94 21.30
C PRO A 289 -20.43 -10.16 22.39
N ASN A 290 -19.12 -9.95 22.28
CA ASN A 290 -18.41 -9.08 23.24
C ASN A 290 -17.18 -8.36 22.67
N GLN A 291 -17.23 -7.93 21.41
CA GLN A 291 -16.22 -7.03 20.83
C GLN A 291 -16.80 -5.81 20.08
N GLY A 292 -18.12 -5.63 20.07
CA GLY A 292 -18.78 -4.59 19.25
C GLY A 292 -18.82 -3.19 19.86
N GLU A 293 -18.95 -3.05 21.18
CA GLU A 293 -19.27 -1.74 21.78
C GLU A 293 -18.08 -0.78 21.88
N GLY A 294 -16.88 -1.28 22.23
CA GLY A 294 -15.67 -0.45 22.24
C GLY A 294 -15.30 0.04 20.84
N PHE A 295 -15.49 -0.82 19.84
CA PHE A 295 -15.17 -0.54 18.45
C PHE A 295 -16.07 0.55 17.82
N VAL A 296 -17.37 0.49 18.07
CA VAL A 296 -18.32 1.53 17.60
C VAL A 296 -18.01 2.86 18.27
N ARG A 297 -17.64 2.87 19.56
CA ARG A 297 -17.25 4.09 20.28
C ARG A 297 -15.98 4.72 19.71
N ASP A 298 -14.94 3.94 19.39
CA ASP A 298 -13.71 4.45 18.79
C ASP A 298 -13.95 5.08 17.40
N ILE A 299 -14.80 4.46 16.57
CA ILE A 299 -15.20 5.03 15.27
C ILE A 299 -16.03 6.30 15.47
N GLN A 300 -17.00 6.29 16.39
CA GLN A 300 -17.82 7.47 16.67
C GLN A 300 -16.97 8.64 17.17
N GLN A 301 -15.99 8.39 18.04
CA GLN A 301 -15.04 9.41 18.49
C GLN A 301 -14.17 9.93 17.34
N GLY A 302 -13.69 9.06 16.45
CA GLY A 302 -12.94 9.46 15.26
C GLY A 302 -13.77 10.31 14.28
N LEU A 303 -15.03 9.95 14.07
CA LEU A 303 -15.98 10.72 13.26
C LEU A 303 -16.31 12.07 13.90
N GLN A 304 -16.54 12.12 15.22
CA GLN A 304 -16.81 13.36 15.95
C GLN A 304 -15.64 14.34 15.90
N LYS A 305 -14.40 13.85 16.04
CA LYS A 305 -13.18 14.66 15.88
C LYS A 305 -13.03 15.21 14.45
N SER A 306 -13.45 14.46 13.44
CA SER A 306 -13.42 14.90 12.04
C SER A 306 -14.45 16.00 11.72
N VAL A 307 -15.51 16.12 12.52
CA VAL A 307 -16.54 17.17 12.37
C VAL A 307 -16.17 18.44 13.13
N HIS A 308 -15.48 18.32 14.28
CA HIS A 308 -15.08 19.49 15.10
C HIS A 308 -13.94 20.31 14.49
N SER A 309 -13.20 19.80 13.50
CA SER A 309 -12.16 20.56 12.78
C SER A 309 -12.73 21.49 11.69
N VAL A 310 -14.06 21.63 11.57
CA VAL A 310 -14.75 22.39 10.51
C VAL A 310 -15.57 23.58 11.08
N ILE A 311 -15.50 23.86 12.39
CA ILE A 311 -16.17 25.01 13.02
C ILE A 311 -15.13 25.94 13.64
#